data_AF-A0A316D8J1-F1
#
_entry.id   AF-A0A316D8J1-F1
#
_cell.length_a   1.000
_cell.length_b   1.000
_cell.length_c   1.000
_cell.angle_alpha   90.00
_cell.angle_beta   90.00
_cell.angle_gamma   90.00
#
_symmetry.space_group_name_H-M   'P 1'
#
loop_
_entity.id
_entity.type
_entity.pdbx_description
1 polymer ?
#
loop_
_entity_poly.entity_id
_entity_poly.type
_entity_poly.pdbx_seq_one_letter_code
_entity_poly.pdbx_strand_id
1 'polypeptide(L)'
;MSTQMLSDIAQIFVDQVAADWGLDYAEESLKQVDRLLNFVSEPGQAPDPTLVLSVGAYLGETTVRLLEGTWKLDEQDIADSSVVVNDCEMWPFRRARQRLYYGTERPLYAWYEMAKSAKTEEIQKLLHGQEQATMIRPTGHDPLVIKVKRTKKL
;
A
#
# COMPACT_ATOMS: atom_id res chain seq x y z
N MET A 1 4.83 -11.98 -14.84
CA MET A 1 3.71 -12.01 -13.86
C MET A 1 2.59 -11.12 -14.38
N SER A 2 1.32 -11.43 -14.13
CA SER A 2 0.18 -10.61 -14.59
C SER A 2 -0.41 -9.79 -13.44
N THR A 3 -1.00 -8.64 -13.77
CA THR A 3 -1.75 -7.83 -12.80
C THR A 3 -2.99 -8.55 -12.28
N GLN A 4 -3.59 -9.42 -13.11
CA GLN A 4 -4.71 -10.29 -12.71
C GLN A 4 -4.39 -11.11 -11.46
N MET A 5 -3.15 -11.59 -11.33
CA MET A 5 -2.75 -12.36 -10.16
C MET A 5 -2.85 -11.55 -8.85
N LEU A 6 -2.54 -10.25 -8.89
CA LEU A 6 -2.67 -9.37 -7.72
C LEU A 6 -4.14 -9.11 -7.39
N SER A 7 -4.98 -8.94 -8.41
CA SER A 7 -6.42 -8.84 -8.25
C SER A 7 -7.01 -10.11 -7.64
N ASP A 8 -6.54 -11.29 -8.06
CA ASP A 8 -6.99 -12.58 -7.53
C ASP A 8 -6.55 -12.77 -6.07
N ILE A 9 -5.30 -12.43 -5.72
CA ILE A 9 -4.82 -12.46 -4.33
C ILE A 9 -5.65 -11.53 -3.44
N ALA A 10 -5.94 -10.31 -3.91
CA ALA A 10 -6.80 -9.38 -3.18
C ALA A 10 -8.21 -9.94 -2.98
N GLN A 11 -8.78 -10.59 -4.00
CA GLN A 11 -10.12 -11.19 -3.90
C GLN A 11 -10.14 -12.37 -2.93
N ILE A 12 -9.13 -13.24 -2.94
CA ILE A 12 -8.98 -14.33 -1.97
C ILE A 12 -8.95 -13.77 -0.54
N PHE A 13 -8.21 -12.68 -0.32
CA PHE A 13 -8.18 -12.02 0.98
C PHE A 13 -9.57 -11.52 1.40
N VAL A 14 -10.30 -10.85 0.49
CA VAL A 14 -11.68 -10.42 0.74
C VAL A 14 -12.55 -11.60 1.13
N ASP A 15 -12.53 -12.67 0.34
CA ASP A 15 -13.38 -13.85 0.55
C ASP A 15 -13.09 -14.54 1.89
N GLN A 16 -11.82 -14.56 2.33
CA GLN A 16 -11.39 -15.13 3.61
C GLN A 16 -11.93 -14.37 4.82
N VAL A 17 -12.13 -13.05 4.70
CA VAL A 17 -12.50 -12.19 5.84
C VAL A 17 -13.88 -11.57 5.71
N ALA A 18 -14.58 -11.81 4.60
CA ALA A 18 -15.84 -11.17 4.24
C ALA A 18 -16.94 -11.35 5.31
N ALA A 19 -17.01 -12.51 5.96
CA ALA A 19 -18.06 -12.83 6.92
C ALA A 19 -18.07 -11.89 8.13
N ASP A 20 -16.89 -11.47 8.59
CA ASP A 20 -16.73 -10.69 9.83
C ASP A 20 -16.34 -9.23 9.57
N TRP A 21 -15.73 -8.94 8.41
CA TRP A 21 -15.11 -7.64 8.14
C TRP A 21 -15.75 -6.85 7.00
N GLY A 22 -16.51 -7.49 6.12
CA GLY A 22 -17.26 -6.82 5.04
C GLY A 22 -16.39 -5.92 4.17
N LEU A 23 -15.36 -6.48 3.53
CA LEU A 23 -14.45 -5.74 2.66
C LEU A 23 -15.01 -5.66 1.23
N ASP A 24 -15.10 -4.45 0.68
CA ASP A 24 -15.73 -4.16 -0.61
C ASP A 24 -14.90 -3.23 -1.51
N TYR A 25 -13.61 -3.04 -1.19
CA TYR A 25 -12.72 -2.08 -1.85
C TYR A 25 -13.16 -0.61 -1.75
N ALA A 26 -14.13 -0.27 -0.90
CA ALA A 26 -14.40 1.12 -0.56
C ALA A 26 -13.27 1.70 0.30
N GLU A 27 -13.17 3.03 0.30
CA GLU A 27 -12.19 3.76 1.11
C GLU A 27 -12.30 3.38 2.60
N GLU A 28 -13.52 3.27 3.14
CA GLU A 28 -13.75 2.89 4.53
C GLU A 28 -13.30 1.45 4.85
N SER A 29 -13.29 0.56 3.86
CA SER A 29 -12.83 -0.82 4.04
C SER A 29 -11.34 -0.89 4.38
N LEU A 30 -10.53 0.09 4.01
CA LEU A 30 -9.13 0.18 4.47
C LEU A 30 -9.02 0.38 5.98
N LYS A 31 -9.95 1.12 6.59
CA LYS A 31 -10.00 1.26 8.06
C LYS A 31 -10.44 -0.05 8.72
N GLN A 32 -11.29 -0.84 8.06
CA GLN A 32 -11.64 -2.18 8.54
C GLN A 32 -10.46 -3.14 8.47
N VAL A 33 -9.66 -3.09 7.39
CA VAL A 33 -8.40 -3.85 7.33
C VAL A 33 -7.46 -3.40 8.45
N ASP A 34 -7.29 -2.10 8.68
CA ASP A 34 -6.48 -1.61 9.80
C ASP A 34 -6.95 -2.14 11.16
N ARG A 35 -8.27 -2.29 11.37
CA ARG A 35 -8.84 -2.91 12.58
C ARG A 35 -8.55 -4.40 12.62
N LEU A 36 -8.83 -5.15 11.56
CA LEU A 36 -8.53 -6.57 11.43
C LEU A 36 -7.08 -6.87 11.82
N LEU A 37 -6.13 -6.09 11.31
CA LEU A 37 -4.71 -6.27 11.62
C LEU A 37 -4.39 -6.09 13.11
N ASN A 38 -5.15 -5.30 13.86
CA ASN A 38 -4.98 -5.23 15.32
C ASN A 38 -5.43 -6.52 16.03
N PHE A 39 -6.30 -7.32 15.42
CA PHE A 39 -6.77 -8.58 15.99
C PHE A 39 -5.88 -9.77 15.60
N VAL A 40 -5.33 -9.76 14.39
CA VAL A 40 -4.59 -10.91 13.84
C VAL A 40 -3.08 -10.76 13.84
N SER A 41 -2.54 -9.61 14.25
CA SER A 41 -1.10 -9.37 14.30
C SER A 41 -0.69 -8.62 15.56
N GLU A 42 0.53 -8.89 16.03
CA GLU A 42 1.15 -8.21 17.16
C GLU A 42 2.34 -7.37 16.66
N PRO A 43 2.38 -6.05 16.94
CA PRO A 43 3.51 -5.20 16.55
C PRO A 43 4.84 -5.68 17.12
N GLY A 44 5.93 -5.41 16.40
CA GLY A 44 7.29 -5.80 16.75
C GLY A 44 7.66 -7.24 16.37
N GLN A 45 6.70 -8.06 15.97
CA GLN A 45 6.95 -9.40 15.43
C GLN A 45 7.30 -9.35 13.94
N ALA A 46 8.06 -10.34 13.48
CA ALA A 46 8.32 -10.51 12.05
C ALA A 46 6.99 -10.70 11.28
N PRO A 47 6.68 -9.86 10.26
CA PRO A 47 5.41 -9.98 9.55
C PRO A 47 5.29 -11.29 8.77
N ASP A 48 4.14 -11.95 8.84
CA ASP A 48 3.82 -13.11 8.00
C ASP A 48 3.86 -12.67 6.51
N PRO A 49 4.72 -13.27 5.68
CA PRO A 49 4.84 -12.92 4.26
C PRO A 49 3.53 -13.08 3.47
N THR A 50 2.71 -14.07 3.80
CA THR A 50 1.42 -14.35 3.16
C THR A 50 0.41 -13.25 3.49
N LEU A 51 0.40 -12.80 4.75
CA LEU A 51 -0.46 -11.71 5.18
C LEU A 51 -0.01 -10.38 4.57
N VAL A 52 1.30 -10.13 4.49
CA VAL A 52 1.88 -8.97 3.78
C VAL A 52 1.41 -8.96 2.32
N LEU A 53 1.49 -10.09 1.63
CA LEU A 53 1.11 -10.21 0.24
C LEU A 53 -0.40 -9.97 0.05
N SER A 54 -1.23 -10.58 0.89
CA SER A 54 -2.69 -10.46 0.84
C SER A 54 -3.15 -9.02 1.09
N VAL A 55 -2.66 -8.39 2.16
CA VAL A 55 -2.99 -7.02 2.53
C VAL A 55 -2.43 -6.02 1.53
N GLY A 56 -1.19 -6.22 1.06
CA GLY A 56 -0.57 -5.36 0.06
C GLY A 56 -1.29 -5.41 -1.28
N ALA A 57 -1.70 -6.59 -1.73
CA ALA A 57 -2.51 -6.74 -2.94
C ALA A 57 -3.86 -6.04 -2.78
N TYR A 58 -4.57 -6.24 -1.66
CA TYR A 58 -5.83 -5.56 -1.38
C TYR A 58 -5.70 -4.04 -1.36
N LEU A 59 -4.67 -3.51 -0.69
CA LEU A 59 -4.39 -2.08 -0.64
C LEU A 59 -4.15 -1.53 -2.05
N GLY A 60 -3.29 -2.17 -2.83
CA GLY A 60 -2.97 -1.73 -4.18
C GLY A 60 -4.16 -1.81 -5.14
N GLU A 61 -4.95 -2.89 -5.07
CA GLU A 61 -6.19 -3.03 -5.85
C GLU A 61 -7.24 -1.98 -5.50
N THR A 62 -7.39 -1.68 -4.20
CA THR A 62 -8.26 -0.59 -3.75
C THR A 62 -7.81 0.74 -4.34
N THR A 63 -6.51 1.03 -4.34
CA THR A 63 -5.92 2.23 -4.96
C THR A 63 -6.13 2.27 -6.47
N VAL A 64 -5.89 1.17 -7.19
CA VAL A 64 -6.13 1.05 -8.63
C VAL A 64 -7.59 1.38 -8.96
N ARG A 65 -8.54 0.79 -8.22
CA ARG A 65 -9.98 0.96 -8.46
C ARG A 65 -10.47 2.38 -8.16
N LEU A 66 -10.10 2.93 -7.00
CA LEU A 66 -10.64 4.23 -6.55
C LEU A 66 -9.91 5.42 -7.18
N LEU A 67 -8.61 5.28 -7.45
CA LEU A 67 -7.77 6.39 -7.90
C LEU A 67 -7.33 6.27 -9.36
N GLU A 68 -7.85 5.29 -10.11
CA GLU A 68 -7.47 5.01 -11.50
C GLU A 68 -5.96 4.75 -11.62
N GLY A 69 -5.38 4.13 -10.58
CA GLY A 69 -3.98 3.76 -10.54
C GLY A 69 -3.67 2.62 -11.51
N THR A 70 -2.38 2.41 -11.79
CA THR A 70 -1.92 1.27 -12.60
C THR A 70 -0.82 0.52 -11.86
N TRP A 71 -0.92 -0.81 -11.83
CA TRP A 71 0.16 -1.65 -11.31
C TRP A 71 1.40 -1.58 -12.20
N LYS A 72 2.55 -1.47 -11.55
CA LYS A 72 3.87 -1.67 -12.13
C LYS A 72 4.50 -2.84 -11.39
N LEU A 73 4.58 -3.97 -12.07
CA LEU A 73 5.08 -5.21 -11.49
C LEU A 73 6.60 -5.20 -11.47
N ASP A 74 7.17 -5.67 -10.37
CA ASP A 74 8.56 -6.06 -10.32
C ASP A 74 8.70 -7.53 -10.76
N GLU A 75 9.67 -7.81 -11.63
CA GLU A 75 9.84 -9.13 -12.25
C GLU A 75 10.56 -10.13 -11.34
N GLN A 76 11.26 -9.64 -10.30
CA GLN A 76 12.10 -10.44 -9.41
C GLN A 76 11.43 -10.69 -8.07
N ASP A 77 10.78 -9.68 -7.51
CA ASP A 77 10.08 -9.79 -6.23
C ASP A 77 8.71 -9.10 -6.30
N ILE A 78 7.65 -9.89 -6.25
CA ILE A 78 6.28 -9.38 -6.24
C ILE A 78 6.02 -8.39 -5.10
N ALA A 79 6.68 -8.54 -3.96
CA ALA A 79 6.54 -7.65 -2.81
C ALA A 79 7.17 -6.27 -3.04
N ASP A 80 7.87 -6.06 -4.15
CA ASP A 80 8.40 -4.77 -4.60
C ASP A 80 7.59 -4.15 -5.74
N SER A 81 6.50 -4.79 -6.17
CA SER A 81 5.55 -4.21 -7.12
C SER A 81 4.87 -2.95 -6.54
N SER A 82 4.60 -1.99 -7.41
CA SER A 82 4.08 -0.66 -7.06
C SER A 82 2.79 -0.32 -7.81
N VAL A 83 2.04 0.64 -7.30
CA VAL A 83 0.92 1.28 -7.99
C VAL A 83 1.33 2.70 -8.36
N VAL A 84 1.06 3.11 -9.59
CA VAL A 84 1.30 4.46 -10.09
C VAL A 84 -0.02 5.20 -10.19
N VAL A 85 -0.11 6.37 -9.55
CA VAL A 85 -1.26 7.29 -9.61
C VAL A 85 -0.72 8.68 -9.97
N ASN A 86 -1.13 9.26 -11.11
CA ASN A 86 -0.66 10.57 -11.59
C ASN A 86 0.87 10.80 -11.41
N ASP A 87 1.68 9.93 -12.03
CA ASP A 87 3.16 9.92 -11.95
C ASP A 87 3.78 9.71 -10.56
N CYS A 88 2.96 9.48 -9.54
CA CYS A 88 3.41 9.11 -8.20
C CYS A 88 3.42 7.59 -8.06
N GLU A 89 4.62 7.01 -7.93
CA GLU A 89 4.80 5.58 -7.68
C GLU A 89 4.69 5.30 -6.17
N MET A 90 3.94 4.26 -5.80
CA MET A 90 3.64 3.92 -4.42
C MET A 90 3.72 2.40 -4.19
N TRP A 91 4.23 1.96 -3.04
CA TRP A 91 4.56 0.55 -2.78
C TRP A 91 3.64 -0.08 -1.71
N PRO A 92 2.51 -0.69 -2.09
CA PRO A 92 1.50 -1.15 -1.13
C PRO A 92 1.98 -2.33 -0.27
N PHE A 93 2.77 -3.27 -0.80
CA PHE A 93 3.33 -4.38 -0.02
C PHE A 93 4.30 -3.92 1.06
N ARG A 94 5.16 -2.94 0.74
CA ARG A 94 6.05 -2.32 1.72
C ARG A 94 5.24 -1.63 2.81
N ARG A 95 4.14 -0.96 2.46
CA ARG A 95 3.23 -0.36 3.44
C ARG A 95 2.58 -1.41 4.33
N ALA A 96 2.09 -2.51 3.76
CA ALA A 96 1.50 -3.62 4.52
C ALA A 96 2.50 -4.21 5.52
N ARG A 97 3.74 -4.45 5.09
CA ARG A 97 4.84 -4.92 5.95
C ARG A 97 5.09 -3.96 7.12
N GLN A 98 5.14 -2.66 6.85
CA GLN A 98 5.30 -1.65 7.89
C GLN A 98 4.12 -1.61 8.85
N ARG A 99 2.90 -1.70 8.34
CA ARG A 99 1.69 -1.72 9.17
C ARG A 99 1.68 -2.89 10.13
N LEU A 100 2.09 -4.06 9.67
CA LEU A 100 2.17 -5.28 10.48
C LEU A 100 3.28 -5.18 11.53
N TYR A 101 4.46 -4.65 11.16
CA TYR A 101 5.58 -4.54 12.08
C TYR A 101 5.43 -3.40 13.10
N TYR A 102 5.04 -2.21 12.67
CA TYR A 102 4.97 -0.99 13.51
C TYR A 102 3.58 -0.73 14.09
N GLY A 103 2.60 -1.57 13.82
CA GLY A 103 1.24 -1.35 14.31
C GLY A 103 0.57 -0.10 13.75
N THR A 104 -0.26 0.55 14.57
CA THR A 104 -1.10 1.69 14.16
C THR A 104 -0.32 2.97 13.89
N GLU A 105 1.00 3.01 14.11
CA GLU A 105 1.85 4.14 13.69
C GLU A 105 1.92 4.29 12.17
N ARG A 106 1.63 3.20 11.43
CA ARG A 106 1.70 3.14 9.98
C ARG A 106 0.39 2.60 9.37
N PRO A 107 -0.78 3.24 9.59
CA PRO A 107 -2.08 2.72 9.15
C PRO A 107 -2.19 2.67 7.63
N LEU A 108 -2.88 1.69 7.07
CA LEU A 108 -3.09 1.57 5.63
C LEU A 108 -3.90 2.75 5.09
N TYR A 109 -4.92 3.17 5.83
CA TYR A 109 -5.78 4.29 5.43
C TYR A 109 -5.00 5.59 5.19
N ALA A 110 -4.05 5.94 6.07
CA ALA A 110 -3.25 7.15 5.90
C ALA A 110 -2.36 7.11 4.65
N TRP A 111 -1.91 5.93 4.23
CA TRP A 111 -1.16 5.78 2.98
C TRP A 111 -2.05 5.97 1.76
N TYR A 112 -3.29 5.49 1.81
CA TYR A 112 -4.27 5.72 0.74
C TYR A 112 -4.64 7.20 0.63
N GLU A 113 -4.81 7.91 1.74
CA GLU A 113 -5.07 9.36 1.72
C GLU A 113 -3.92 10.15 1.05
N MET A 114 -2.66 9.72 1.26
CA MET A 114 -1.52 10.27 0.51
C MET A 114 -1.60 9.95 -0.98
N ALA A 115 -2.06 8.75 -1.37
CA ALA A 115 -2.28 8.41 -2.78
C ALA A 115 -3.36 9.28 -3.40
N LYS A 116 -4.45 9.49 -2.66
CA LYS A 116 -5.62 10.26 -3.09
C LYS A 116 -5.27 11.70 -3.35
N SER A 117 -4.50 12.36 -2.48
CA SER A 117 -4.10 13.75 -2.75
C SER A 117 -2.99 13.87 -3.81
N ALA A 118 -2.29 12.77 -4.17
CA ALA A 118 -1.46 12.73 -5.38
C ALA A 118 -2.31 12.77 -6.65
N LYS A 119 -3.52 12.18 -6.64
CA LYS A 119 -4.51 12.31 -7.72
C LYS A 119 -4.96 13.76 -7.90
N THR A 120 -5.09 14.53 -6.82
CA THR A 120 -5.65 15.89 -6.82
C THR A 120 -4.63 17.03 -7.08
N GLU A 121 -3.41 16.74 -7.55
CA GLU A 121 -2.28 17.70 -7.74
C GLU A 121 -1.78 18.43 -6.47
N GLU A 122 -2.45 18.31 -5.33
CA GLU A 122 -2.11 19.00 -4.06
C GLU A 122 -0.77 18.53 -3.45
N ILE A 123 -0.31 17.33 -3.78
CA ILE A 123 0.79 16.63 -3.09
C ILE A 123 2.19 16.85 -3.70
N GLN A 124 2.34 17.51 -4.85
CA GLN A 124 3.68 17.80 -5.40
C GLN A 124 4.55 18.64 -4.44
N LYS A 125 3.95 19.46 -3.57
CA LYS A 125 4.65 20.30 -2.59
C LYS A 125 4.91 19.62 -1.24
N LEU A 126 4.05 18.69 -0.80
CA LEU A 126 4.15 18.05 0.52
C LEU A 126 5.13 16.86 0.53
N LEU A 127 5.25 16.11 -0.58
CA LEU A 127 6.16 14.97 -0.66
C LEU A 127 7.64 15.36 -0.57
N HIS A 128 8.01 16.53 -1.10
CA HIS A 128 9.37 17.06 -0.98
C HIS A 128 9.83 17.24 0.49
N GLY A 129 8.90 17.42 1.43
CA GLY A 129 9.22 17.58 2.85
C GLY A 129 9.30 16.26 3.63
N GLN A 130 8.53 15.24 3.23
CA GLN A 130 8.47 13.96 3.96
C GLN A 130 9.53 12.93 3.55
N GLU A 131 10.13 13.08 2.36
CA GLU A 131 11.26 12.24 1.92
C GLU A 131 12.44 12.22 2.92
N GLN A 132 12.62 13.28 3.71
CA GLN A 132 13.70 13.37 4.70
C GLN A 132 13.37 12.68 6.05
N ALA A 133 12.10 12.46 6.39
CA ALA A 133 11.70 12.05 7.74
C ALA A 133 11.49 10.53 7.89
N THR A 134 11.32 9.78 6.80
CA THR A 134 11.00 8.33 6.84
C THR A 134 12.21 7.40 6.67
N MET A 135 13.42 7.88 6.94
CA MET A 135 14.67 7.10 6.89
C MET A 135 14.93 6.20 8.12
N ILE A 136 13.92 5.51 8.68
CA ILE A 136 14.16 4.55 9.77
C ILE A 136 13.69 3.16 9.34
N ARG A 137 14.68 2.27 9.17
CA ARG A 137 14.62 0.92 8.60
C ARG A 137 14.04 -0.09 9.61
N PRO A 138 13.24 -1.06 9.17
CA PRO A 138 13.31 -2.42 9.69
C PRO A 138 14.14 -3.23 8.68
N THR A 139 15.30 -3.72 9.12
CA THR A 139 16.14 -4.74 8.46
C THR A 139 16.84 -4.45 7.11
N GLY A 140 17.02 -3.19 6.70
CA GLY A 140 18.23 -2.87 5.93
C GLY A 140 18.11 -2.42 4.48
N HIS A 141 16.95 -2.44 3.81
CA HIS A 141 16.93 -1.97 2.41
C HIS A 141 15.75 -1.17 1.87
N ASP A 142 14.74 -0.77 2.65
CA ASP A 142 13.62 -0.01 2.06
C ASP A 142 13.28 1.31 2.75
N PRO A 143 13.68 2.45 2.15
CA PRO A 143 13.01 3.71 2.42
C PRO A 143 11.58 3.71 1.85
N LEU A 144 10.68 4.39 2.56
CA LEU A 144 9.43 4.90 2.00
C LEU A 144 9.79 5.95 0.95
N VAL A 145 10.09 5.52 -0.26
CA VAL A 145 10.22 6.46 -1.37
C VAL A 145 8.82 6.63 -1.94
N ILE A 146 8.38 7.84 -2.23
CA ILE A 146 7.38 8.11 -3.26
C ILE A 146 8.20 8.73 -4.38
N LYS A 147 8.45 8.00 -5.47
CA LYS A 147 9.24 8.55 -6.58
C LYS A 147 8.31 9.35 -7.47
N VAL A 148 8.44 10.67 -7.44
CA VAL A 148 7.80 11.55 -8.42
C VAL A 148 8.71 11.63 -9.66
N LYS A 149 8.24 11.16 -10.81
CA LYS A 149 8.97 11.37 -12.07
C LYS A 149 8.75 12.81 -12.53
N ARG A 150 9.80 13.63 -12.58
CA ARG A 150 9.74 14.96 -13.21
C ARG A 150 9.56 14.80 -14.72
N THR A 151 8.38 15.12 -15.25
CA THR A 151 8.21 15.41 -16.67
C THR A 151 8.86 16.77 -16.96
N LYS A 152 9.97 16.76 -17.71
CA LYS A 152 10.50 18.00 -18.30
C LYS A 152 9.47 18.48 -19.32
N LYS A 153 8.79 19.59 -19.03
CA LYS A 153 8.15 20.37 -20.10
C LYS A 153 9.26 20.92 -21.00
N LEU A 154 9.19 20.56 -22.28
CA LEU A 154 9.94 21.18 -23.38
C LEU A 154 9.51 22.64 -23.56
#